data_AF-A0A357N7E4-F1
#
_entry.id   AF-A0A357N7E4-F1
#
_cell.length_a   1.000
_cell.length_b   1.000
_cell.length_c   1.000
_cell.angle_alpha   90.00
_cell.angle_beta   90.00
_cell.angle_gamma   90.00
#
_symmetry.space_group_name_H-M   'P 1'
#
loop_
_entity.id
_entity.type
_entity.pdbx_description
1 polymer ?
#
loop_
_entity_poly.entity_id
_entity_poly.type
_entity_poly.pdbx_seq_one_letter_code
_entity_poly.pdbx_strand_id
1 'polypeptide(L)'
;MKIIATTSDKALPQLIQEAKDLAQVLAVPYVPRNKLSLESIREVHKAEQILVVTKKNIQLVMSQGVYFFHIGMAKLRIKSLCEGKYDHMASAMDLAPGYRV
;
A
#
# COMPACT_ATOMS: atom_id res chain seq x y z
N MET A 1 -3.20 10.26 -14.43
CA MET A 1 -2.83 9.53 -13.20
C MET A 1 -1.46 8.88 -13.35
N LYS A 2 -0.40 9.63 -13.02
CA LYS A 2 0.96 9.10 -12.95
C LYS A 2 1.32 8.76 -11.50
N ILE A 3 1.48 7.47 -11.22
CA ILE A 3 1.86 6.94 -9.92
C ILE A 3 3.31 6.47 -9.99
N ILE A 4 4.09 6.73 -8.96
CA ILE A 4 5.44 6.19 -8.80
C ILE A 4 5.58 5.57 -7.41
N ALA A 5 6.43 4.54 -7.28
CA ALA A 5 6.80 3.97 -6.00
C ALA A 5 8.16 4.48 -5.54
N THR A 6 8.33 4.73 -4.26
CA THR A 6 9.60 5.10 -3.60
C THR A 6 9.59 4.55 -2.18
N THR A 7 10.69 4.75 -1.44
CA THR A 7 10.78 4.48 -0.01
C THR A 7 10.74 5.76 0.82
N SER A 8 10.68 5.62 2.14
CA SER A 8 11.07 6.67 3.09
C SER A 8 12.54 7.09 2.92
N ASP A 9 12.92 8.24 3.49
CA ASP A 9 14.32 8.65 3.56
C ASP A 9 15.16 7.64 4.34
N LYS A 10 16.44 7.47 3.93
CA LYS A 10 17.40 6.53 4.52
C LYS A 10 16.85 5.10 4.71
N ALA A 11 16.10 4.61 3.73
CA ALA A 11 15.54 3.27 3.75
C ALA A 11 16.61 2.18 3.80
N LEU A 12 16.33 1.11 4.54
CA LEU A 12 17.16 -0.10 4.56
C LEU A 12 17.06 -0.83 3.21
N PRO A 13 18.08 -1.63 2.82
CA PRO A 13 18.06 -2.38 1.57
C PRO A 13 16.82 -3.27 1.38
N GLN A 14 16.33 -3.90 2.45
CA GLN A 14 15.12 -4.73 2.40
C GLN A 14 13.89 -3.91 1.99
N LEU A 15 13.73 -2.71 2.55
CA LEU A 15 12.60 -1.83 2.24
C LEU A 15 12.64 -1.31 0.80
N ILE A 16 13.85 -1.12 0.27
CA ILE A 16 14.06 -0.77 -1.14
C ILE A 16 13.63 -1.93 -2.04
N GLN A 17 13.94 -3.17 -1.66
CA GLN A 17 13.51 -4.34 -2.41
C GLN A 17 11.99 -4.49 -2.37
N GLU A 18 11.36 -4.39 -1.20
CA GLU A 18 9.90 -4.40 -1.06
C GLU A 18 9.22 -3.34 -1.94
N ALA A 19 9.79 -2.13 -2.01
CA ALA A 19 9.27 -1.07 -2.87
C ALA A 19 9.40 -1.38 -4.37
N LYS A 20 10.47 -2.07 -4.78
CA LYS A 20 10.64 -2.52 -6.18
C LYS A 20 9.67 -3.63 -6.53
N ASP A 21 9.51 -4.61 -5.64
CA ASP A 21 8.59 -5.73 -5.83
C ASP A 21 7.15 -5.23 -5.93
N LEU A 22 6.77 -4.30 -5.05
CA LEU A 22 5.47 -3.63 -5.11
C LEU A 22 5.27 -2.83 -6.40
N ALA A 23 6.29 -2.08 -6.83
CA ALA A 23 6.26 -1.37 -8.11
C ALA A 23 6.02 -2.32 -9.29
N GLN A 24 6.67 -3.48 -9.27
CA GLN A 24 6.51 -4.51 -10.30
C GLN A 24 5.09 -5.08 -10.31
N VAL A 25 4.55 -5.45 -9.14
CA VAL A 25 3.19 -5.98 -9.00
C VAL A 25 2.14 -4.99 -9.50
N LEU A 26 2.33 -3.71 -9.20
CA LEU A 26 1.39 -2.64 -9.59
C LEU A 26 1.68 -2.05 -10.98
N ALA A 27 2.71 -2.53 -11.67
CA ALA A 27 3.19 -1.98 -12.94
C ALA A 27 3.43 -0.45 -12.91
N VAL A 28 4.01 0.05 -11.81
CA VAL A 28 4.40 1.45 -11.62
C VAL A 28 5.92 1.59 -11.53
N PRO A 29 6.52 2.70 -11.99
CA PRO A 29 7.96 2.89 -11.91
C PRO A 29 8.41 3.08 -10.45
N TYR A 30 9.50 2.40 -10.08
CA TYR A 30 10.24 2.68 -8.86
C TYR A 30 11.21 3.86 -9.07
N VAL A 31 11.19 4.82 -8.16
CA VAL A 31 12.08 5.97 -8.11
C VAL A 31 12.85 5.93 -6.79
N PRO A 32 14.19 5.94 -6.80
CA PRO A 32 14.97 5.96 -5.56
C PRO A 32 14.81 7.30 -4.82
N ARG A 33 14.76 7.23 -3.49
CA ARG A 33 14.51 8.41 -2.64
C ARG A 33 15.59 9.47 -2.73
N ASN A 34 16.87 9.08 -2.81
CA ASN A 34 18.05 9.94 -3.03
C ASN A 34 18.09 11.26 -2.22
N LYS A 35 17.62 11.24 -0.97
CA LYS A 35 17.49 12.43 -0.09
C LYS A 35 16.59 13.55 -0.64
N LEU A 36 15.85 13.30 -1.71
CA LEU A 36 14.86 14.23 -2.24
C LEU A 36 13.61 14.23 -1.36
N SER A 37 12.96 15.38 -1.24
CA SER A 37 11.63 15.45 -0.63
C SER A 37 10.60 14.74 -1.52
N LEU A 38 9.44 14.39 -0.97
CA LEU A 38 8.34 13.84 -1.79
C LEU A 38 7.89 14.85 -2.86
N GLU A 39 7.92 16.14 -2.52
CA GLU A 39 7.55 17.23 -3.43
C GLU A 39 8.53 17.36 -4.59
N SER A 40 9.84 17.32 -4.34
CA SER A 40 10.85 17.36 -5.41
C SER A 40 10.74 16.14 -6.33
N ILE A 41 10.51 14.95 -5.76
CA ILE A 41 10.26 13.74 -6.56
C ILE A 41 9.01 13.92 -7.44
N ARG A 42 7.94 14.50 -6.88
CA ARG A 42 6.69 14.76 -7.59
C ARG A 42 6.92 15.66 -8.81
N GLU A 43 7.66 16.75 -8.62
CA GLU A 43 7.98 17.72 -9.68
C GLU A 43 8.87 17.12 -10.77
N VAL A 44 10.00 16.51 -10.39
CA VAL A 44 10.97 15.92 -11.33
C VAL A 44 10.33 14.84 -12.18
N HIS A 45 9.51 13.98 -11.55
CA HIS A 45 8.88 12.87 -12.26
C HIS A 45 7.49 13.21 -12.79
N LYS A 46 6.98 14.43 -12.60
CA LYS A 46 5.60 14.84 -12.96
C LYS A 46 4.55 13.84 -12.44
N ALA A 47 4.77 13.30 -11.25
CA ALA A 47 3.87 12.32 -10.63
C ALA A 47 2.69 13.04 -9.98
N GLU A 48 1.49 12.47 -10.05
CA GLU A 48 0.33 12.97 -9.32
C GLU A 48 0.27 12.35 -7.92
N GLN A 49 0.79 11.12 -7.79
CA GLN A 49 0.66 10.30 -6.60
C GLN A 49 1.96 9.53 -6.35
N ILE A 50 2.33 9.39 -5.09
CA ILE A 50 3.55 8.70 -4.69
C ILE A 50 3.19 7.59 -3.71
N LEU A 51 3.47 6.35 -4.11
CA LEU A 51 3.42 5.20 -3.22
C LEU A 51 4.74 5.12 -2.45
N VAL A 52 4.67 5.30 -1.13
CA VAL A 52 5.84 5.35 -0.25
C VAL A 52 5.85 4.11 0.64
N VAL A 53 6.84 3.25 0.44
CA VAL A 53 7.08 2.12 1.33
C VAL A 53 7.93 2.58 2.51
N THR A 54 7.39 2.46 3.71
CA THR A 54 8.03 2.85 4.96
C THR A 54 8.18 1.63 5.87
N LYS A 55 9.03 1.72 6.90
CA LYS A 55 9.16 0.66 7.92
C LYS A 55 7.83 0.31 8.62
N LYS A 56 6.87 1.24 8.68
CA LYS A 56 5.60 1.04 9.40
C LYS A 56 4.49 0.52 8.50
N ASN A 57 4.39 1.05 7.29
CA ASN A 57 3.32 0.76 6.33
C ASN A 57 3.68 1.28 4.94
N ILE A 58 2.84 0.92 3.96
CA ILE A 58 2.80 1.52 2.64
C ILE A 58 1.79 2.68 2.67
N GLN A 59 2.19 3.82 2.13
CA GLN A 59 1.38 5.04 2.09
C GLN A 59 1.20 5.51 0.65
N LEU A 60 -0.01 5.92 0.28
CA LEU A 60 -0.27 6.67 -0.95
C LEU A 60 -0.34 8.15 -0.59
N VAL A 61 0.65 8.91 -1.04
CA VAL A 61 0.76 10.36 -0.81
C VAL A 61 0.22 11.09 -2.04
N MET A 62 -0.78 11.94 -1.83
CA MET A 62 -1.44 12.75 -2.84
C MET A 62 -1.58 14.19 -2.35
N SER A 63 -1.99 15.12 -3.21
CA SER A 63 -2.23 16.52 -2.80
C SER A 63 -3.34 16.66 -1.77
N GLN A 64 -4.30 15.72 -1.74
CA GLN A 64 -5.44 15.71 -0.82
C GLN A 64 -5.10 15.11 0.54
N GLY A 65 -3.95 14.44 0.69
CA GLY A 65 -3.55 13.80 1.94
C GLY A 65 -2.78 12.51 1.75
N VAL A 66 -2.64 11.78 2.86
CA VAL A 66 -1.90 10.51 2.94
C VAL A 66 -2.87 9.39 3.29
N TYR A 67 -2.88 8.35 2.47
CA TYR A 67 -3.74 7.18 2.65
C TYR A 67 -2.88 5.97 2.95
N PHE A 68 -3.28 5.15 3.91
CA PHE A 68 -2.62 3.90 4.24
C PHE A 68 -3.67 2.90 4.74
N PHE A 69 -3.36 1.61 4.61
CA PHE A 69 -4.25 0.58 5.12
C PHE A 69 -4.21 0.54 6.65
N HIS A 70 -5.38 0.62 7.28
CA HIS A 70 -5.55 0.42 8.71
C HIS A 70 -6.30 -0.89 8.93
N ILE A 71 -5.78 -1.76 9.80
CA ILE A 71 -6.37 -3.09 10.04
C ILE A 71 -7.82 -3.01 10.52
N GLY A 72 -8.22 -1.89 11.14
CA GLY A 72 -9.62 -1.53 11.41
C GLY A 72 -10.44 -2.69 12.00
N MET A 73 -11.57 -2.99 11.36
CA MET A 73 -12.47 -4.08 11.74
C MET A 73 -12.00 -5.46 11.30
N ALA A 74 -10.92 -5.59 10.50
CA ALA A 74 -10.48 -6.89 9.98
C ALA A 74 -10.19 -7.89 11.11
N LYS A 75 -9.60 -7.42 12.21
CA LYS A 75 -9.33 -8.28 13.37
C LYS A 75 -10.62 -8.85 14.00
N LEU A 76 -11.66 -8.03 14.11
CA LEU A 76 -12.95 -8.46 14.66
C LEU A 76 -13.67 -9.41 13.70
N ARG A 77 -13.62 -9.12 12.40
CA ARG A 77 -14.17 -9.99 11.35
C ARG A 77 -13.51 -11.36 11.33
N ILE A 78 -12.17 -11.41 11.40
CA ILE A 78 -11.40 -12.66 11.51
C ILE A 78 -11.80 -13.41 12.78
N LYS A 79 -11.89 -12.72 13.92
CA LYS A 79 -12.32 -13.35 15.17
C LYS A 79 -13.72 -13.97 15.06
N SER A 80 -14.69 -13.24 14.50
CA SER A 80 -16.03 -13.76 14.26
C SER A 80 -16.00 -15.03 13.40
N LEU A 81 -15.28 -15.00 12.28
CA LEU A 81 -15.15 -16.17 11.39
C LEU A 81 -14.53 -17.39 12.12
N CYS A 82 -13.46 -17.18 12.90
CA CYS A 82 -12.84 -18.26 13.68
C CYS A 82 -13.78 -18.85 14.74
N GLU A 83 -14.71 -18.05 15.27
CA GLU A 83 -15.75 -18.50 16.21
C GLU A 83 -16.97 -19.14 15.50
N GLY A 84 -16.91 -19.33 14.18
CA GLY A 84 -18.03 -19.83 13.37
C GLY A 84 -19.17 -18.82 13.24
N LYS A 85 -18.93 -17.56 13.59
CA LYS A 85 -19.89 -16.46 13.49
C LYS A 85 -19.86 -15.83 12.11
N TYR A 86 -20.97 -15.20 11.79
CA TYR A 86 -21.23 -14.55 10.52
C TYR A 86 -20.29 -13.36 10.27
N ASP A 87 -19.79 -13.23 9.03
CA ASP A 87 -19.13 -12.04 8.53
C ASP A 87 -19.95 -11.39 7.42
N HIS A 88 -20.35 -10.13 7.63
CA HIS A 88 -21.27 -9.44 6.72
C HIS A 88 -20.73 -9.29 5.30
N MET A 89 -19.43 -8.99 5.15
CA MET A 89 -18.84 -8.79 3.83
C MET A 89 -18.64 -10.12 3.11
N ALA A 90 -18.16 -11.17 3.79
CA ALA A 90 -18.01 -12.49 3.18
C ALA A 90 -19.35 -13.04 2.67
N SER A 91 -20.42 -12.86 3.45
CA SER A 91 -21.77 -13.27 3.04
C SER A 91 -22.34 -12.40 1.91
N ALA A 92 -22.18 -11.07 1.99
CA ALA A 92 -22.64 -10.18 0.92
C ALA A 92 -21.93 -10.42 -0.42
N MET A 93 -20.69 -10.93 -0.37
CA MET A 93 -19.90 -11.33 -1.53
C MET A 93 -20.10 -12.79 -1.94
N ASP A 94 -20.97 -13.53 -1.24
CA ASP A 94 -21.24 -14.96 -1.44
C ASP A 94 -19.96 -15.82 -1.53
N LEU A 95 -19.03 -15.56 -0.62
CA LEU A 95 -17.74 -16.26 -0.63
C LEU A 95 -17.90 -17.71 -0.19
N ALA A 96 -17.40 -18.62 -1.02
CA ALA A 96 -17.37 -20.05 -0.76
C ALA A 96 -15.93 -20.57 -0.50
N PRO A 97 -15.78 -21.71 0.20
CA PRO A 97 -14.49 -22.36 0.35
C PRO A 97 -13.78 -22.58 -0.99
N GLY A 98 -12.51 -22.22 -1.07
CA GLY A 98 -11.69 -22.34 -2.27
C GLY A 98 -11.63 -21.07 -3.13
N TYR A 99 -12.47 -20.07 -2.88
CA TYR A 99 -12.36 -18.78 -3.56
C TYR A 99 -11.08 -18.05 -3.15
N ARG A 100 -10.48 -17.34 -4.11
CA ARG A 100 -9.35 -16.44 -3.88
C ARG A 100 -9.83 -15.00 -4.09
N VAL A 101 -9.74 -14.20 -3.04
CA VAL A 101 -10.15 -12.79 -2.98
C VAL A 101 -9.02 -11.94 -2.41
#